data_AF-A0A2V6GQ64-F1
#
_entry.id   AF-A0A2V6GQ64-F1
#
_cell.length_a   1.000
_cell.length_b   1.000
_cell.length_c   1.000
_cell.angle_alpha   90.00
_cell.angle_beta   90.00
_cell.angle_gamma   90.00
#
_symmetry.space_group_name_H-M   'P 1'
#
loop_
_entity.id
_entity.type
_entity.pdbx_description
1 polymer ?
#
loop_
_entity_poly.entity_id
_entity_poly.type
_entity_poly.pdbx_seq_one_letter_code
_entity_poly.pdbx_strand_id
1 'polypeptide(L)'
;MKEPRKVRVLIAPDWRSGSPYQRLLTEALAAQKIEIDFLSEYRRLLPLARAVPSYSCDLLHLHWPEAYYLVKGRFLKNAEHMQASR
;
A
#
# COMPACT_ATOMS: atom_id res chain seq x y z
N MET A 1 29.59 -12.59 -14.96
CA MET A 1 28.80 -11.35 -14.76
C MET A 1 27.56 -11.72 -13.95
N LYS A 2 27.26 -11.03 -12.84
CA LYS A 2 25.96 -11.20 -12.15
C LYS A 2 24.89 -10.47 -12.96
N GLU A 3 23.77 -11.12 -13.25
CA GLU A 3 22.62 -10.40 -13.82
C GLU A 3 22.20 -9.26 -12.89
N PRO A 4 21.82 -8.09 -13.43
CA PRO A 4 21.30 -7.00 -12.62
C PRO A 4 20.02 -7.47 -11.93
N ARG A 5 19.95 -7.24 -10.61
CA ARG A 5 18.78 -7.58 -9.80
C ARG A 5 17.54 -6.85 -10.36
N LYS A 6 16.47 -7.59 -10.63
CA LYS A 6 15.19 -7.00 -11.02
C LYS A 6 14.62 -6.15 -9.88
N VAL A 7 14.12 -4.97 -10.22
CA VAL A 7 13.44 -4.07 -9.28
C VAL A 7 12.02 -4.60 -9.04
N ARG A 8 11.61 -4.65 -7.77
CA ARG A 8 10.27 -5.04 -7.32
C ARG A 8 9.49 -3.84 -6.82
N VAL A 9 8.34 -3.58 -7.41
CA VAL A 9 7.47 -2.46 -7.05
C VAL A 9 6.16 -2.99 -6.46
N LEU A 10 5.80 -2.53 -5.28
CA LEU A 10 4.49 -2.76 -4.68
C LEU A 10 3.59 -1.57 -4.98
N ILE A 11 2.45 -1.79 -5.61
CA ILE A 11 1.45 -0.75 -5.85
C ILE A 11 0.33 -0.84 -4.82
N ALA A 12 -0.01 0.30 -4.21
CA ALA A 12 -1.06 0.39 -3.22
C ALA A 12 -1.97 1.62 -3.45
N PRO A 13 -3.30 1.46 -3.36
CA PRO A 13 -4.07 0.21 -3.27
C PRO A 13 -4.25 -0.51 -4.62
N ASP A 14 -4.73 -1.76 -4.62
CA ASP A 14 -5.15 -2.46 -5.85
C ASP A 14 -6.51 -1.95 -6.35
N TRP A 15 -6.49 -1.08 -7.36
CA TRP A 15 -7.67 -0.52 -8.04
C TRP A 15 -7.72 -0.90 -9.53
N ARG A 16 -7.07 -1.99 -9.93
CA ARG A 16 -7.00 -2.42 -11.34
C ARG A 16 -8.38 -2.67 -11.95
N SER A 17 -9.38 -3.00 -11.15
CA SER A 17 -10.76 -3.19 -11.60
C SER A 17 -11.46 -1.88 -11.99
N GLY A 18 -11.03 -0.73 -11.46
CA GLY A 18 -11.65 0.58 -11.69
C GLY A 18 -10.73 1.64 -12.32
N SER A 19 -9.43 1.39 -12.40
CA SER A 19 -8.42 2.34 -12.91
C SER A 19 -7.64 1.75 -14.08
N PRO A 20 -7.99 2.10 -15.34
CA PRO A 20 -7.24 1.66 -16.53
C PRO A 20 -5.77 2.10 -16.49
N TYR A 21 -5.49 3.23 -15.86
CA TYR A 21 -4.14 3.74 -15.65
C TYR A 21 -3.25 2.72 -14.94
N GLN A 22 -3.75 2.11 -13.87
CA GLN A 22 -2.95 1.18 -13.07
C GLN A 22 -2.55 -0.04 -13.90
N ARG A 23 -3.45 -0.54 -14.74
CA ARG A 23 -3.15 -1.62 -15.71
C ARG A 23 -2.10 -1.18 -16.73
N LEU A 24 -2.30 -0.06 -17.41
CA LEU A 24 -1.36 0.45 -18.42
C LEU A 24 0.04 0.71 -17.85
N LEU A 25 0.11 1.27 -16.63
CA LEU A 25 1.37 1.47 -15.92
C LEU A 25 2.08 0.14 -15.68
N THR A 26 1.36 -0.89 -15.21
CA THR A 26 1.97 -2.19 -14.97
C THR A 26 2.45 -2.90 -16.22
N GLU A 27 1.71 -2.78 -17.33
CA GLU A 27 2.13 -3.30 -18.63
C GLU A 27 3.43 -2.62 -19.10
N ALA A 28 3.51 -1.29 -18.98
CA ALA A 28 4.70 -0.52 -19.34
C ALA A 28 5.92 -0.86 -18.46
N LEU A 29 5.72 -1.03 -17.14
CA LEU A 29 6.80 -1.39 -16.22
C LEU A 29 7.27 -2.84 -16.42
N ALA A 30 6.35 -3.77 -16.68
CA ALA A 30 6.69 -5.16 -16.99
C ALA A 30 7.57 -5.27 -18.25
N ALA A 31 7.31 -4.44 -19.26
CA ALA A 31 8.14 -4.35 -20.47
C ALA A 31 9.59 -3.91 -20.16
N GLN A 32 9.81 -3.20 -19.04
CA GLN A 32 11.14 -2.81 -18.54
C GLN A 32 11.74 -3.84 -17.57
N LYS A 33 11.20 -5.07 -17.52
CA LYS A 33 11.63 -6.17 -16.63
C LYS A 33 11.49 -5.84 -15.13
N ILE A 34 10.60 -4.92 -14.77
CA ILE A 34 10.24 -4.61 -13.39
C ILE A 34 9.15 -5.59 -12.95
N GLU A 35 9.31 -6.15 -11.75
CA GLU A 35 8.31 -7.03 -11.13
C GLU A 35 7.32 -6.18 -10.33
N ILE A 36 6.03 -6.44 -10.51
CA ILE A 36 4.96 -5.66 -9.87
C ILE A 36 4.11 -6.56 -8.96
N ASP A 37 3.99 -6.16 -7.70
CA ASP A 37 3.04 -6.71 -6.74
C ASP A 37 1.95 -5.68 -6.43
N PHE A 38 0.80 -6.15 -5.97
CA PHE A 38 -0.32 -5.29 -5.56
C PHE A 38 -0.68 -5.53 -4.11
N LEU A 39 -0.94 -4.43 -3.40
CA LEU A 39 -1.45 -4.47 -2.03
C LEU A 39 -2.93 -4.85 -2.04
N SER A 40 -3.21 -6.14 -1.85
CA SER A 40 -4.56 -6.70 -1.80
C SER A 40 -5.14 -6.74 -0.37
N GLU A 41 -4.29 -6.65 0.66
CA GLU A 41 -4.72 -6.66 2.05
C GLU A 41 -5.11 -5.26 2.55
N TYR A 42 -6.37 -5.09 2.94
CA TYR A 42 -6.81 -3.90 3.68
C TYR A 42 -6.82 -4.19 5.19
N ARG A 43 -5.85 -3.63 5.92
CA ARG A 43 -5.79 -3.74 7.40
C ARG A 43 -6.30 -2.48 8.08
N ARG A 44 -7.12 -2.63 9.14
CA ARG A 44 -7.56 -1.52 9.99
C ARG A 44 -6.35 -0.96 10.76
N LEU A 45 -6.26 0.37 10.82
CA LEU A 45 -5.24 1.16 11.53
C LEU A 45 -3.82 0.94 10.96
N LEU A 46 -3.23 2.01 10.41
CA LEU A 46 -1.90 2.01 9.77
C LEU A 46 -1.72 0.90 8.71
N PRO A 47 -2.60 0.80 7.70
CA PRO A 47 -2.60 -0.27 6.70
C PRO A 47 -1.25 -0.47 6.01
N LEU A 48 -0.58 0.62 5.60
CA LEU A 48 0.72 0.54 4.92
C LEU A 48 1.81 -0.01 5.84
N ALA A 49 1.92 0.49 7.07
CA ALA A 49 2.95 0.06 8.02
C ALA A 49 2.81 -1.42 8.41
N ARG A 50 1.60 -1.98 8.36
CA ARG A 50 1.33 -3.37 8.71
C ARG A 50 1.38 -4.32 7.53
N ALA A 51 1.01 -3.86 6.34
CA ALA A 51 0.90 -4.72 5.16
C ALA A 51 2.18 -4.73 4.32
N VAL A 52 2.87 -3.59 4.15
CA VAL A 52 4.10 -3.51 3.33
C VAL A 52 5.21 -4.47 3.80
N PRO A 53 5.46 -4.67 5.12
CA PRO A 53 6.50 -5.61 5.56
C PRO A 53 6.27 -7.07 5.17
N SER A 54 5.04 -7.44 4.77
CA SER A 54 4.72 -8.78 4.27
C SER A 54 5.11 -8.98 2.79
N TYR A 55 5.59 -7.93 2.12
CA TYR A 55 6.02 -7.97 0.73
C TYR A 55 7.52 -7.70 0.62
N SER A 56 8.18 -8.42 -0.28
CA SER A 56 9.56 -8.14 -0.67
C SER A 56 9.58 -7.11 -1.82
N CYS A 57 9.50 -5.81 -1.51
CA CYS A 57 9.55 -4.76 -2.52
C CYS A 57 10.70 -3.78 -2.29
N ASP A 58 11.23 -3.21 -3.38
CA ASP A 58 12.24 -2.17 -3.37
C ASP A 58 11.63 -0.77 -3.35
N LEU A 59 10.46 -0.63 -3.96
CA LEU A 59 9.76 0.63 -4.13
C LEU A 59 8.26 0.44 -3.88
N LEU A 60 7.70 1.35 -3.09
CA LEU A 60 6.27 1.44 -2.85
C LEU A 60 5.69 2.58 -3.71
N HIS A 61 4.78 2.24 -4.62
CA HIS A 61 4.05 3.21 -5.44
C HIS A 61 2.67 3.45 -4.82
N LEU A 62 2.49 4.63 -4.22
CA LEU A 62 1.20 5.06 -3.68
C LEU A 62 0.42 5.83 -4.75
N HIS A 63 -0.70 5.25 -5.19
CA HIS A 63 -1.50 5.84 -6.27
C HIS A 63 -2.23 7.11 -5.78
N TRP A 64 -2.69 7.14 -4.52
CA TRP A 64 -3.32 8.29 -3.86
C TRP A 64 -3.04 8.24 -2.35
N PRO A 65 -2.10 9.04 -1.82
CA PRO A 65 -1.78 9.02 -0.39
C PRO A 65 -2.98 9.41 0.49
N GLU A 66 -3.94 10.16 -0.05
CA GLU A 66 -5.17 10.59 0.62
C GLU A 66 -6.00 9.41 1.13
N ALA A 67 -6.00 8.28 0.41
CA ALA A 67 -6.70 7.06 0.82
C ALA A 67 -6.14 6.48 2.14
N TYR A 68 -4.94 6.90 2.54
CA TYR A 68 -4.23 6.46 3.73
C TYR A 68 -4.14 7.54 4.81
N TYR A 69 -4.66 8.75 4.56
CA TYR A 69 -4.70 9.79 5.58
C TYR A 69 -5.62 9.37 6.71
N LEU A 70 -5.12 9.51 7.94
CA LEU A 70 -5.94 9.32 9.13
C LEU A 70 -6.96 10.44 9.19
N VAL A 71 -8.25 10.09 9.20
CA VAL A 71 -9.31 11.05 9.54
C VAL A 71 -9.05 11.54 10.96
N LYS A 72 -8.65 12.81 11.08
CA LYS A 72 -8.40 13.53 12.32
C LYS A 72 -9.69 13.54 13.14
N GLY A 73 -9.91 12.53 13.99
CA GLY A 73 -11.13 12.42 14.81
C GLY A 73 -11.50 11.03 15.33
N ARG A 74 -11.00 9.93 14.77
CA ARG A 74 -11.37 8.56 15.24
C ARG A 74 -10.50 7.97 16.34
N PHE A 75 -9.35 8.56 16.65
CA PHE A 75 -8.49 8.09 17.76
C PHE A 75 -8.84 8.68 19.12
N LEU A 76 -9.60 9.78 19.20
CA LEU A 76 -9.88 10.45 20.48
C LEU A 76 -11.07 9.88 21.25
N LYS A 77 -11.95 9.08 20.64
CA LYS A 77 -13.12 8.53 21.36
C LYS A 77 -12.83 7.32 22.24
N ASN A 78 -11.69 6.65 22.07
CA ASN A 78 -11.38 5.43 22.84
C ASN A 78 -10.50 5.69 24.07
N ALA A 79 -9.94 6.89 24.22
CA ALA A 79 -9.16 7.26 25.40
C ALA A 79 -10.06 7.64 26.60
N GLU A 80 -11.25 8.17 26.34
CA GLU A 80 -12.16 8.65 27.39
C GLU A 80 -12.98 7.51 28.04
N HIS A 81 -13.25 6.42 27.32
CA HIS A 81 -13.98 5.27 27.87
C HIS A 81 -13.15 4.37 28.80
N MET A 82 -11.82 4.53 28.86
CA MET A 82 -10.94 3.70 29.71
C MET A 82 -10.66 4.32 31.10
N GLN A 83 -11.22 5.50 31.40
CA GLN A 83 -11.07 6.17 32.70
C GLN A 83 -12.34 6.16 33.58
N ALA A 84 -13.46 5.59 33.12
CA ALA A 84 -14.73 5.56 33.85
C ALA A 84 -15.10 4.17 34.42
N SER A 85 -14.12 3.31 34.70
CA SER A 85 -14.33 2.05 35.43
C SER A 85 -13.13 1.75 36.32
N ARG A 86 -13.05 2.48 37.43
CA ARG A 86 -12.38 2.07 38.67
C ARG A 86 -13.17 2.61 39.85
#